data_AF-A0A9D8DHP0-F1
#
_entry.id   AF-A0A9D8DHP0-F1
#
_cell.length_a   1.000
_cell.length_b   1.000
_cell.length_c   1.000
_cell.angle_alpha   90.00
_cell.angle_beta   90.00
_cell.angle_gamma   90.00
#
_symmetry.space_group_name_H-M   'P 1'
#
loop_
_entity.id
_entity.type
_entity.pdbx_description
1 polymer ?
#
loop_
_entity_poly.entity_id
_entity_poly.type
_entity_poly.pdbx_seq_one_letter_code
_entity_poly.pdbx_strand_id
1 'polypeptide(L)'
;MADDLEHARKRLEDEYGQTRRRFDEIHDAFDSVAHAREDEDLYERLLKLEKKVKKVRTGGWFRPGARGHRRALKKYLAAKAAAEGPQVTKY
;
A
#
# COMPACT_ATOMS: atom_id res chain seq x y z
N MET A 1 -9.65 18.98 -15.22
CA MET A 1 -8.99 19.51 -14.00
C MET A 1 -9.68 19.06 -12.72
N ALA A 2 -10.93 19.46 -12.44
CA ALA A 2 -11.67 18.96 -11.27
C ALA A 2 -11.97 17.44 -11.38
N ASP A 3 -12.46 17.00 -12.54
CA ASP A 3 -12.73 15.58 -12.82
C ASP A 3 -11.45 14.71 -12.74
N ASP A 4 -10.29 15.25 -13.11
CA ASP A 4 -9.00 14.55 -13.04
C ASP A 4 -8.53 14.35 -11.60
N LEU A 5 -8.72 15.37 -10.75
CA LEU A 5 -8.37 15.31 -9.34
C LEU A 5 -9.28 14.34 -8.59
N GLU A 6 -10.58 14.41 -8.83
CA GLU A 6 -11.56 13.51 -8.21
C GLU A 6 -11.33 12.05 -8.64
N HIS A 7 -11.11 11.81 -9.93
CA HIS A 7 -10.77 10.49 -10.43
C HIS A 7 -9.45 9.96 -9.84
N ALA A 8 -8.42 10.80 -9.73
CA ALA A 8 -7.15 10.42 -9.11
C ALA A 8 -7.30 10.10 -7.61
N ARG A 9 -8.16 10.86 -6.90
CA ARG A 9 -8.49 10.62 -5.50
C ARG A 9 -9.21 9.29 -5.31
N LYS A 10 -10.24 9.02 -6.11
CA LYS A 10 -10.98 7.76 -6.06
C LYS A 10 -10.06 6.55 -6.28
N ARG A 11 -9.17 6.64 -7.27
CA ARG A 11 -8.17 5.58 -7.54
C ARG A 11 -7.18 5.40 -6.39
N LEU A 12 -6.80 6.47 -5.71
CA LEU A 12 -5.96 6.40 -4.51
C LEU A 12 -6.68 5.69 -3.36
N GLU A 13 -7.93 6.05 -3.10
CA GLU A 13 -8.77 5.43 -2.06
C GLU A 13 -9.00 3.94 -2.33
N ASP A 14 -9.26 3.55 -3.58
CA ASP A 14 -9.40 2.14 -3.99
C ASP A 14 -8.13 1.33 -3.71
N GLU A 15 -6.97 1.83 -4.12
CA GLU A 15 -5.67 1.17 -3.94
C GLU A 15 -5.28 1.10 -2.46
N TYR A 16 -5.60 2.15 -1.69
CA TYR A 16 -5.42 2.19 -0.24
C TYR A 16 -6.26 1.12 0.45
N GLY A 17 -7.56 1.07 0.13
CA GLY A 17 -8.49 0.09 0.69
C GLY A 17 -8.08 -1.34 0.36
N GLN A 18 -7.66 -1.61 -0.88
CA GLN A 18 -7.15 -2.93 -1.27
C GLN A 18 -5.89 -3.32 -0.51
N THR A 19 -4.96 -2.39 -0.32
CA THR A 19 -3.72 -2.64 0.44
C THR A 19 -4.04 -2.93 1.90
N ARG A 20 -4.93 -2.14 2.51
CA ARG A 20 -5.32 -2.28 3.92
C ARG A 20 -6.01 -3.62 4.20
N ARG A 21 -6.89 -4.09 3.31
CA ARG A 21 -7.53 -5.42 3.43
C ARG A 21 -6.56 -6.59 3.39
N ARG A 22 -5.33 -6.37 2.95
CA ARG A 22 -4.29 -7.41 2.91
C ARG A 22 -3.39 -7.38 4.13
N PHE A 23 -3.53 -6.40 5.03
CA PHE A 23 -2.73 -6.31 6.24
C PHE A 23 -3.10 -7.41 7.24
N ASP A 24 -4.33 -7.91 7.20
CA ASP A 24 -4.75 -9.06 8.00
C ASP A 24 -3.84 -10.27 7.73
N GLU A 25 -3.46 -10.51 6.45
CA GLU A 25 -2.49 -11.57 6.11
C GLU A 25 -1.10 -11.37 6.75
N ILE A 26 -0.71 -10.13 7.03
CA ILE A 26 0.54 -9.81 7.73
C ILE A 26 0.36 -10.03 9.23
N HIS A 27 -0.76 -9.58 9.80
CA HIS A 27 -1.08 -9.77 11.21
C HIS A 27 -1.09 -11.25 11.57
N ASP A 28 -1.82 -12.08 10.83
CA ASP A 28 -1.86 -13.53 11.06
C ASP A 28 -0.47 -14.18 11.02
N ALA A 29 0.36 -13.78 10.05
CA ALA A 29 1.71 -14.32 9.92
C ALA A 29 2.67 -13.82 10.99
N PHE A 30 2.46 -12.58 11.45
CA PHE A 30 3.23 -11.99 12.54
C PHE A 30 2.87 -12.66 13.86
N ASP A 31 1.59 -12.87 14.14
CA ASP A 31 1.11 -13.56 15.33
C ASP A 31 1.62 -15.01 15.39
N SER A 32 1.70 -15.68 14.23
CA SER A 32 2.33 -17.01 14.14
C SER A 32 3.81 -17.01 14.55
N VAL A 33 4.54 -15.93 14.30
CA VAL A 33 5.94 -15.79 14.75
C VAL A 33 5.98 -15.39 16.23
N ALA A 34 5.14 -14.44 16.64
CA ALA A 34 5.12 -13.88 18.00
C ALA A 34 4.72 -14.92 19.05
N HIS A 35 3.85 -15.86 18.70
CA HIS A 35 3.40 -16.95 19.56
C HIS A 35 4.16 -18.26 19.32
N ALA A 36 5.30 -18.22 18.62
CA ALA A 36 6.11 -19.40 18.41
C ALA A 36 6.70 -19.90 19.74
N ARG A 37 6.72 -21.21 19.93
CA ARG A 37 7.39 -21.86 21.07
C ARG A 37 8.86 -22.16 20.73
N GLU A 38 9.64 -22.43 21.77
CA GLU A 38 11.07 -22.76 21.65
C GLU A 38 11.36 -24.04 20.85
N ASP A 39 10.40 -24.96 20.76
CA ASP A 39 10.51 -26.23 20.03
C ASP A 39 10.00 -26.15 18.58
N GLU A 40 9.61 -24.96 18.12
CA GLU A 40 9.09 -24.75 16.78
C GLU A 40 10.14 -24.13 15.85
N ASP A 41 10.01 -24.40 14.55
CA ASP A 41 10.90 -23.83 13.52
C ASP A 41 10.60 -22.34 13.29
N LEU A 42 11.34 -21.49 14.02
CA LEU A 42 11.30 -20.03 13.88
C LEU A 42 11.76 -19.55 12.50
N TYR A 43 12.69 -20.24 11.85
CA TYR A 43 13.20 -19.85 10.54
C TYR A 43 12.08 -19.94 9.48
N GLU A 44 11.38 -21.07 9.44
CA GLU A 44 10.28 -21.28 8.50
C GLU A 44 9.10 -20.32 8.76
N ARG A 45 8.83 -19.98 10.02
CA ARG A 45 7.81 -18.99 10.40
C ARG A 45 8.18 -17.58 9.93
N LEU A 46 9.41 -17.14 10.18
CA LEU A 46 9.91 -15.85 9.69
C LEU A 46 9.90 -15.79 8.16
N LEU A 47 10.27 -16.88 7.48
CA LEU A 47 10.23 -16.97 6.02
C LEU A 47 8.80 -16.81 5.48
N LYS A 48 7.80 -17.40 6.15
CA LYS A 48 6.37 -17.23 5.80
C LYS A 48 5.92 -15.79 5.98
N LEU A 49 6.28 -15.14 7.09
CA LEU A 49 6.01 -13.72 7.32
C LEU A 49 6.63 -12.85 6.22
N GLU A 50 7.89 -13.07 5.87
CA GLU A 50 8.57 -12.33 4.80
C GLU A 50 7.83 -12.45 3.47
N LYS A 51 7.43 -13.68 3.09
CA LYS A 51 6.66 -13.93 1.85
C LYS A 51 5.34 -13.17 1.85
N LYS A 52 4.62 -13.13 2.97
CA LYS A 52 3.36 -12.39 3.11
C LYS A 52 3.57 -10.88 2.99
N VAL A 53 4.53 -10.31 3.71
CA VAL A 53 4.88 -8.88 3.61
C VAL A 53 5.28 -8.52 2.18
N LYS A 54 6.11 -9.35 1.53
CA LYS A 54 6.51 -9.16 0.13
C LYS A 54 5.31 -9.15 -0.80
N LYS A 55 4.37 -10.09 -0.63
CA LYS A 55 3.12 -10.17 -1.41
C LYS A 55 2.26 -8.92 -1.23
N VAL A 56 2.10 -8.40 -0.01
CA VAL A 56 1.34 -7.16 0.23
C VAL A 56 2.04 -5.96 -0.40
N ARG A 57 3.38 -5.89 -0.32
CA ARG A 57 4.18 -4.80 -0.92
C ARG A 57 4.09 -4.79 -2.44
N THR A 58 4.31 -5.93 -3.09
CA THR A 58 4.40 -6.02 -4.56
C THR A 58 3.04 -6.25 -5.21
N GLY A 59 2.15 -7.00 -4.55
CA GLY A 59 0.76 -7.22 -4.94
C GLY A 59 0.38 -8.64 -5.36
N GLY A 60 1.34 -9.55 -5.44
CA GLY A 60 1.14 -10.87 -6.02
C GLY A 60 1.01 -10.83 -7.55
N TRP A 61 0.54 -11.92 -8.15
CA TRP A 61 0.49 -12.10 -9.61
C TRP A 61 -0.57 -11.21 -10.30
N PHE A 62 -1.72 -10.98 -9.65
CA PHE A 62 -2.90 -10.42 -10.31
C PHE A 62 -3.27 -8.99 -9.92
N ARG A 63 -2.64 -8.39 -8.90
CA ARG A 63 -2.98 -7.03 -8.44
C ARG A 63 -1.74 -6.27 -8.03
N PRO A 64 -1.71 -4.93 -8.20
CA PRO A 64 -0.65 -4.12 -7.63
C PRO A 64 -0.90 -4.00 -6.11
N GLY A 65 0.12 -4.25 -5.29
CA GLY A 65 0.00 -4.18 -3.82
C GLY A 65 0.13 -2.74 -3.35
N ALA A 66 0.87 -2.52 -2.26
CA ALA A 66 1.27 -1.17 -1.83
C ALA A 66 2.00 -0.37 -2.94
N ARG A 67 2.62 -1.06 -3.91
CA ARG A 67 3.19 -0.44 -5.11
C ARG A 67 2.13 0.26 -5.98
N GLY A 68 0.91 -0.28 -6.07
CA GLY A 68 -0.24 0.33 -6.75
C GLY A 68 -0.63 1.63 -6.08
N HIS A 69 -0.81 1.58 -4.76
CA HIS A 69 -1.02 2.75 -3.93
C HIS A 69 0.05 3.83 -4.14
N ARG A 70 1.35 3.47 -4.14
CA ARG A 70 2.44 4.43 -4.40
C ARG A 70 2.29 5.14 -5.75
N ARG A 71 1.87 4.41 -6.79
CA ARG A 71 1.64 4.99 -8.13
C ARG A 71 0.41 5.89 -8.14
N ALA A 72 -0.68 5.48 -7.50
CA ALA A 72 -1.91 6.27 -7.38
C ALA A 72 -1.65 7.57 -6.60
N LEU A 73 -0.90 7.50 -5.50
CA LEU A 73 -0.54 8.66 -4.68
C LEU A 73 0.23 9.70 -5.50
N LYS A 74 1.21 9.25 -6.30
CA LYS A 74 1.96 10.15 -7.19
C LYS A 74 1.05 10.87 -8.18
N LYS A 75 0.08 10.16 -8.77
CA LYS A 75 -0.89 10.75 -9.71
C LYS A 75 -1.81 11.75 -9.03
N TYR A 76 -2.31 11.43 -7.85
CA TYR A 76 -3.14 12.34 -7.06
C TYR A 76 -2.39 13.62 -6.68
N LEU A 77 -1.15 13.50 -6.19
CA LEU A 77 -0.33 14.67 -5.84
C LEU A 77 -0.05 15.56 -7.07
N ALA A 78 0.22 14.97 -8.23
CA ALA A 78 0.41 15.71 -9.47
C ALA A 78 -0.88 16.43 -9.91
N ALA A 79 -2.02 15.75 -9.84
CA ALA A 79 -3.32 16.34 -10.16
C ALA A 79 -3.68 17.48 -9.18
N LYS A 80 -3.37 17.29 -7.89
CA LYS A 80 -3.58 18.31 -6.86
C LYS A 80 -2.73 19.56 -7.12
N ALA A 81 -1.45 19.39 -7.41
CA ALA A 81 -0.55 20.49 -7.74
C ALA A 81 -0.98 21.23 -9.02
N ALA A 82 -1.46 20.51 -10.03
CA ALA A 82 -2.00 21.12 -11.26
C ALA A 82 -3.30 21.89 -11.02
N ALA A 83 -4.13 21.46 -10.07
CA ALA A 83 -5.36 22.13 -9.70
C ALA A 83 -5.14 23.38 -8.83
N GLU A 84 -4.08 23.41 -8.01
CA GLU A 84 -3.76 24.53 -7.11
C GLU A 84 -3.09 25.73 -7.83
N GLY A 85 -2.54 25.53 -9.04
CA GLY A 85 -1.90 26.60 -9.85
C GLY A 85 -0.58 27.14 -9.23
N PRO A 86 0.29 27.83 -10.00
CA PRO A 86 1.48 28.44 -9.43
C PRO A 86 1.05 29.53 -8.44
N GLN A 87 1.53 29.45 -7.20
CA GLN A 87 1.38 30.57 -6.26
C GLN A 87 2.14 31.77 -6.82
N VAL A 88 1.42 32.72 -7.39
CA VAL A 88 1.97 34.01 -7.79
C VAL A 88 2.22 34.78 -6.50
N THR A 89 3.44 34.67 -5.97
CA THR A 89 3.94 35.57 -4.94
C THR A 89 4.00 36.97 -5.55
N LYS A 90 2.97 37.78 -5.29
CA LYS A 90 3.03 39.22 -5.56
C LYS A 90 3.95 39.83 -4.50
N TYR A 91 5.09 40.34 -4.97
CA TYR A 91 5.94 41.28 -4.22
C TYR A 91 5.31 42.66 -4.22
#